data_AF-Q65UZ9-F1
#
_entry.id   AF-Q65UZ9-F1
#
_cell.length_a   1.000
_cell.length_b   1.000
_cell.length_c   1.000
_cell.angle_alpha   90.00
_cell.angle_beta   90.00
_cell.angle_gamma   90.00
#
_symmetry.space_group_name_H-M   'P 1'
#
loop_
_entity.id
_entity.type
_entity.pdbx_description
1 polymer ?
#
loop_
_entity_poly.entity_id
_entity_poly.type
_entity_poly.pdbx_seq_one_letter_code
_entity_poly.pdbx_strand_id
1 'polypeptide(L)' 'MFFESWSDFFYMGGYGFYVWLSYGITFITLLILAIQSYRGKKIVFREIQREQQREQRLQATKSRGTL' A
#
# COMPACT_ATOMS: atom_id res chain seq x y z
N MET A 1 -26.16 32.70 -8.90
CA MET A 1 -25.27 32.13 -7.87
C MET A 1 -24.25 31.29 -8.65
N PHE A 2 -22.94 31.32 -8.37
CA PHE A 2 -21.93 30.81 -9.35
C PHE A 2 -22.02 29.30 -9.64
N PHE A 3 -22.67 28.54 -8.74
CA PHE A 3 -23.14 27.18 -8.99
C PHE A 3 -24.54 27.07 -8.40
N GLU A 4 -25.54 26.77 -9.24
CA GLU A 4 -26.95 26.68 -8.83
C GLU A 4 -27.31 25.24 -8.40
N SER A 5 -26.44 24.25 -8.69
CA SER A 5 -26.71 22.85 -8.43
C SER A 5 -25.44 22.01 -8.23
N TRP A 6 -25.57 20.86 -7.55
CA TRP A 6 -24.52 19.85 -7.47
C TRP A 6 -24.08 19.37 -8.86
N SER A 7 -25.00 19.31 -9.83
CA SER A 7 -24.69 18.96 -11.21
C SER A 7 -23.75 19.97 -11.88
N ASP A 8 -23.91 21.27 -11.64
CA ASP A 8 -23.01 22.30 -12.18
C ASP A 8 -21.59 22.19 -11.61
N PHE A 9 -21.45 21.66 -10.39
CA PHE A 9 -20.14 21.39 -9.80
C PHE A 9 -19.43 20.20 -10.45
N PHE A 10 -20.17 19.15 -10.81
CA PHE A 10 -19.59 18.00 -11.53
C PHE A 10 -19.41 18.27 -13.02
N TYR A 11 -20.25 19.10 -13.62
CA TYR A 11 -20.25 19.34 -15.05
C TYR A 11 -19.65 20.68 -15.47
N MET A 12 -19.35 21.64 -14.56
CA MET A 12 -18.66 22.93 -14.78
C MET A 12 -18.54 23.35 -16.26
N GLY A 13 -19.67 23.57 -16.93
CA GLY A 13 -19.72 23.99 -18.35
C GLY A 13 -18.97 23.11 -19.37
N GLY A 14 -18.77 21.82 -19.09
CA GLY A 14 -18.03 20.84 -19.91
C GLY A 14 -16.65 20.45 -19.38
N TYR A 15 -16.11 21.16 -18.39
CA TYR A 15 -14.73 20.93 -17.90
C TYR A 15 -14.63 19.98 -16.71
N GLY A 16 -15.72 19.75 -15.99
CA GLY A 16 -15.69 18.95 -14.76
C GLY A 16 -15.19 17.52 -14.98
N PHE A 17 -15.45 16.92 -16.15
CA PHE A 17 -14.93 15.60 -16.51
C PHE A 17 -13.39 15.54 -16.44
N TYR A 18 -12.69 16.53 -16.99
CA TYR A 18 -11.22 16.56 -17.00
C TYR A 18 -10.64 16.76 -15.60
N VAL A 19 -11.31 17.57 -14.79
CA VAL A 19 -10.92 17.82 -13.39
C VAL A 19 -11.03 16.50 -12.62
N TRP A 20 -12.19 15.86 -12.64
CA TRP A 20 -12.42 14.60 -11.93
C TRP A 20 -11.51 13.46 -12.41
N LEU A 21 -11.21 13.38 -13.71
CA LEU A 21 -10.28 12.40 -14.25
C LEU A 21 -8.85 12.63 -13.73
N SER A 22 -8.40 13.88 -13.65
CA SER A 22 -7.09 14.24 -13.10
C SER A 22 -6.97 13.91 -11.61
N TYR A 23 -8.01 14.22 -10.82
CA TYR A 23 -8.09 13.82 -9.42
C TYR A 23 -8.13 12.29 -9.26
N GLY A 24 -8.89 11.60 -10.10
CA GLY A 24 -8.98 10.14 -10.10
C GLY A 24 -7.64 9.47 -10.37
N ILE A 25 -6.91 9.90 -11.41
CA ILE A 25 -5.57 9.39 -11.74
C ILE A 25 -4.59 9.64 -10.58
N THR A 26 -4.63 10.83 -9.99
CA THR A 26 -3.77 11.17 -8.85
C THR A 26 -4.08 10.28 -7.65
N PHE A 27 -5.37 10.11 -7.34
CA PHE A 27 -5.83 9.27 -6.24
C PHE A 27 -5.43 7.79 -6.45
N ILE A 28 -5.60 7.26 -7.66
CA ILE A 28 -5.16 5.90 -8.02
C ILE A 28 -3.65 5.75 -7.84
N THR A 29 -2.87 6.74 -8.29
CA THR A 29 -1.41 6.72 -8.16
C THR A 29 -0.98 6.67 -6.69
N LEU A 30 -1.60 7.50 -5.84
CA LEU A 30 -1.37 7.50 -4.40
C LEU A 30 -1.79 6.17 -3.75
N LEU A 31 -2.92 5.59 -4.16
CA LEU A 31 -3.40 4.29 -3.68
C LEU A 31 -2.41 3.18 -4.01
N ILE A 32 -1.92 3.14 -5.25
CA ILE A 32 -0.91 2.17 -5.69
C ILE A 32 0.35 2.32 -4.85
N LEU A 33 0.83 3.55 -4.65
CA LEU A 33 2.01 3.82 -3.85
C LEU A 33 1.81 3.41 -2.38
N ALA A 34 0.66 3.70 -1.80
CA ALA A 34 0.31 3.31 -0.44
C ALA A 34 0.26 1.78 -0.28
N ILE A 35 -0.36 1.07 -1.23
CA ILE A 35 -0.42 -0.40 -1.25
C ILE A 35 0.99 -0.98 -1.38
N GLN A 36 1.82 -0.43 -2.27
CA GLN A 36 3.22 -0.87 -2.43
C GLN A 36 4.02 -0.64 -1.15
N SER A 37 3.88 0.54 -0.53
CA SER A 37 4.55 0.88 0.74
C SER A 37 4.12 -0.06 1.87
N TYR A 38 2.82 -0.37 1.96
CA TYR A 38 2.30 -1.31 2.94
C TYR A 38 2.81 -2.74 2.71
N ARG A 39 2.87 -3.19 1.45
CA ARG A 39 3.40 -4.51 1.08
C ARG A 39 4.90 -4.62 1.32
N GLY A 40 5.67 -3.56 1.07
CA GLY A 40 7.12 -3.53 1.29
C GLY A 40 7.49 -3.81 2.75
N LYS A 41 6.74 -3.26 3.70
CA LYS A 41 6.96 -3.54 5.15
C LYS A 41 6.75 -5.01 5.49
N LYS A 42 5.78 -5.68 4.86
CA LYS A 42 5.46 -7.09 5.12
C LYS A 42 6.51 -8.05 4.55
N ILE A 43 7.20 -7.67 3.47
CA ILE A 43 8.27 -8.48 2.87
C ILE A 43 9.48 -8.54 3.81
N VAL A 44 9.91 -7.39 4.35
CA VAL A 44 11.05 -7.33 5.28
C VAL A 44 10.79 -8.14 6.56
N PHE A 45 9.59 -8.04 7.13
CA PHE A 45 9.23 -8.79 8.33
C PHE A 45 9.19 -10.31 8.09
N ARG A 46 8.81 -10.73 6.88
CA ARG A 46 8.71 -12.15 6.52
C ARG A 46 10.09 -12.78 6.29
N GLU A 47 11.05 -12.02 5.79
CA GLU A 47 12.44 -12.46 5.64
C GLU A 47 13.10 -12.70 7.01
N ILE A 48 12.95 -11.74 7.93
CA ILE A 48 13.50 -11.83 9.30
C ILE A 48 12.93 -13.05 10.06
N GLN A 49 11.62 -13.29 9.96
CA GLN A 49 10.99 -14.46 10.61
C GLN A 49 11.54 -15.78 10.06
N ARG A 50 11.89 -15.83 8.78
CA ARG A 50 12.39 -17.05 8.12
C ARG A 50 13.84 -17.35 8.52
N GLU A 51 14.66 -16.32 8.70
CA GLU A 51 16.01 -16.46 9.25
C GLU A 51 15.98 -16.87 10.72
N GLN A 52 15.15 -16.23 11.56
CA GLN A 52 15.02 -16.61 12.97
C GLN A 52 14.59 -18.07 13.16
N GLN A 53 13.64 -18.58 12.35
CA GLN A 53 13.25 -19.99 12.42
C GLN A 53 14.39 -20.95 12.05
N ARG A 54 15.30 -20.56 11.14
CA ARG A 54 16.48 -21.38 10.80
C ARG A 54 17.48 -21.38 11.94
N GLU A 55 17.77 -20.22 12.52
CA GLU A 55 18.69 -20.11 13.65
C GLU A 55 18.18 -20.89 14.87
N GLN A 56 16.89 -20.83 15.17
CA GLN A 56 16.29 -21.59 16.27
C GLN A 56 16.41 -23.11 16.08
N ARG A 57 16.25 -23.62 14.85
CA ARG A 57 16.43 -25.05 14.54
C ARG A 57 17.87 -25.50 14.71
N LEU A 58 18.82 -24.67 14.30
CA LEU A 58 20.24 -24.94 14.47
C LEU A 58 20.64 -24.92 15.95
N GLN A 59 20.13 -23.98 16.75
CA GLN A 59 20.36 -23.93 18.20
C GLN A 59 19.71 -25.11 18.96
N ALA A 60 18.51 -25.54 18.57
CA ALA A 60 17.85 -26.71 19.14
C ALA A 60 18.60 -28.02 18.84
N THR A 61 19.31 -28.07 17.71
CA THR A 61 20.15 -29.23 17.35
C THR A 61 21.49 -29.18 18.09
N LYS A 62 22.08 -27.99 18.24
CA LYS A 62 23.35 -27.79 18.96
C LYS A 62 23.26 -28.10 20.46
N SER A 63 22.13 -27.76 21.10
CA SER A 63 21.89 -28.04 22.52
C SER A 63 21.61 -29.52 22.81
N ARG A 64 21.18 -30.30 21.81
CA ARG A 64 20.89 -31.73 21.96
C ARG A 64 22.10 -32.64 21.72
N GLY A 65 23.19 -32.11 21.16
CA GLY A 65 24.44 -32.84 20.89
C GLY A 65 25.54 -32.66 21.94
N THR A 66 25.26 -31.99 23.06
CA THR A 66 26.20 -31.72 24.16
C THR A 66 25.86 -32.53 25.43
N LEU A 67 25.47 -33.80 25.26
CA LEU A 67 25.36 -34.81 26.33
C LEU A 67 26.02 -36.10 25.83
#